data_AF-A0A9P5PQV9-F1
#
_entry.id   AF-A0A9P5PQV9-F1
#
_cell.length_a   1.000
_cell.length_b   1.000
_cell.length_c   1.000
_cell.angle_alpha   90.00
_cell.angle_beta   90.00
_cell.angle_gamma   90.00
#
_symmetry.space_group_name_H-M   'P 1'
#
loop_
_entity.id
_entity.type
_entity.pdbx_description
1 polymer ?
#
loop_
_entity_poly.entity_id
_entity_poly.type
_entity_poly.pdbx_seq_one_letter_code
_entity_poly.pdbx_strand_id
1 'polypeptide(L)'
;MPLCSSCGGNSFIPRVVVDSPGLQLKLRTESGPASVQPDEVASVLRNIERDLEDYEAEISRLGQEKERLEHYAAQLWSRNSPLRNVPNEILQHIFDDCCDMNSFRVVNLEDRLPMHTSQALSSKPAMVISSVCSRWRRNALSMPVIWSRISLYWNRYDNWENEDMEIFFPLSNFLSRSQQHPLTIILEVDADPFIYQRRLHPLLEHLFGQIGRWQELSFTCSRFTFEYLLGCSVMTQI
;
A
#
# COMPACT_ATOMS: atom_id res chain seq x y z
N MET A 1 -28.92 44.24 -0.78
CA MET A 1 -29.01 42.77 -0.79
C MET A 1 -28.51 42.29 0.56
N PRO A 2 -29.33 41.60 1.37
CA PRO A 2 -28.87 41.13 2.67
C PRO A 2 -27.84 40.01 2.46
N LEU A 3 -26.65 40.20 3.01
CA LEU A 3 -25.57 39.23 3.02
C LEU A 3 -25.75 38.32 4.24
N CYS A 4 -25.42 37.03 4.10
CA CYS A 4 -25.36 36.14 5.25
C CYS A 4 -24.26 36.62 6.21
N SER A 5 -24.61 36.88 7.47
CA SER A 5 -23.70 37.41 8.50
C SER A 5 -22.56 36.47 8.88
N SER A 6 -22.63 35.18 8.51
CA SER A 6 -21.62 34.18 8.84
C SER A 6 -20.68 33.82 7.68
N CYS A 7 -21.08 34.02 6.41
CA CYS A 7 -20.25 33.67 5.25
C CYS A 7 -20.04 34.80 4.24
N GLY A 8 -20.67 35.97 4.42
CA GLY A 8 -20.51 37.13 3.53
C GLY A 8 -21.01 36.91 2.09
N GLY A 9 -21.58 35.74 1.79
CA GLY A 9 -22.20 35.42 0.51
C GLY A 9 -23.61 35.99 0.41
N ASN A 10 -24.07 36.19 -0.83
CA ASN A 10 -25.47 36.52 -1.12
C ASN A 10 -26.36 35.45 -0.47
N SER A 11 -27.18 35.85 0.50
CA SER A 11 -28.19 34.95 1.04
C SER A 11 -29.24 34.76 -0.04
N PHE A 12 -29.48 33.51 -0.44
CA PHE A 12 -30.62 33.18 -1.27
C PHE A 12 -31.90 33.64 -0.56
N ILE A 13 -32.76 34.38 -1.28
CA ILE A 13 -34.06 34.83 -0.78
C ILE A 13 -35.11 34.11 -1.62
N PRO A 14 -35.97 33.26 -1.02
CA PRO A 14 -37.03 32.57 -1.73
C PRO A 14 -37.96 33.56 -2.44
N ARG A 15 -38.33 33.24 -3.67
CA ARG A 15 -39.29 34.02 -4.46
C ARG A 15 -40.72 33.76 -4.01
N VAL A 16 -40.98 32.61 -3.39
CA VAL A 16 -42.29 32.23 -2.87
C VAL A 16 -42.26 32.13 -1.35
N VAL A 17 -43.23 32.79 -0.71
CA VAL A 17 -43.55 32.55 0.70
C VAL A 17 -44.59 31.45 0.76
N VAL A 18 -44.26 30.34 1.42
CA VAL A 18 -45.16 29.19 1.56
C VAL A 18 -46.24 29.50 2.60
N ASP A 19 -47.47 29.73 2.14
CA ASP A 19 -48.66 29.88 2.99
C ASP A 19 -49.59 28.66 2.82
N SER A 20 -49.23 27.55 3.48
CA SER A 20 -50.02 26.32 3.42
C SER A 20 -51.44 26.48 3.99
N PRO A 21 -51.67 27.18 5.12
CA PRO A 21 -53.01 27.39 5.66
C PRO A 21 -53.92 28.20 4.73
N GLY A 22 -53.41 29.30 4.14
CA GLY A 22 -54.17 30.12 3.19
C GLY A 22 -54.54 29.35 1.92
N LEU A 23 -53.61 28.54 1.39
CA LEU A 23 -53.87 27.67 0.24
C LEU A 23 -54.96 26.63 0.54
N GLN A 24 -54.89 25.97 1.71
CA GLN A 24 -55.89 24.98 2.10
C GLN A 24 -57.29 25.58 2.30
N LEU A 25 -57.38 26.82 2.80
CA LEU A 25 -58.65 27.53 2.93
C LEU A 25 -59.26 27.78 1.54
N LYS A 26 -58.48 28.33 0.60
CA LYS A 26 -58.93 28.57 -0.78
C LYS A 26 -59.43 27.29 -1.44
N LEU A 27 -58.67 26.18 -1.34
CA LEU A 27 -59.06 24.87 -1.88
C LEU A 27 -60.39 24.33 -1.33
N ARG A 28 -60.82 24.77 -0.13
CA ARG A 28 -62.07 24.34 0.52
C ARG A 28 -63.25 25.28 0.25
N THR A 29 -63.00 26.57 0.05
CA THR A 29 -64.05 27.60 -0.03
C THR A 29 -64.30 28.10 -1.46
N GLU A 30 -63.32 28.01 -2.35
CA GLU A 30 -63.42 28.48 -3.72
C GLU A 30 -63.81 27.31 -4.67
N SER A 31 -64.76 27.53 -5.57
CA SER A 31 -65.23 26.50 -6.53
C SER A 31 -65.75 27.11 -7.82
N GLY A 32 -65.51 26.42 -8.95
CA GLY A 32 -65.96 26.82 -10.29
C GLY A 32 -64.86 27.43 -11.16
N PRO A 33 -65.05 27.53 -12.48
CA PRO A 33 -64.01 27.95 -13.43
C PRO A 33 -63.54 29.40 -13.28
N ALA A 34 -64.28 30.24 -12.54
CA ALA A 34 -63.94 31.63 -12.27
C ALA A 34 -63.11 31.81 -10.98
N SER A 35 -62.95 30.77 -10.17
CA SER A 35 -62.30 30.87 -8.85
C SER A 35 -60.79 30.65 -8.89
N VAL A 36 -60.26 30.14 -10.01
CA VAL A 36 -58.83 29.93 -10.22
C VAL A 36 -58.37 30.89 -11.30
N GLN A 37 -57.32 31.68 -11.02
CA GLN A 37 -56.58 32.40 -12.05
C GLN A 37 -55.41 31.52 -12.51
N PRO A 38 -55.50 30.88 -13.70
CA PRO A 38 -54.48 29.93 -14.14
C PRO A 38 -53.09 30.56 -14.25
N ASP A 39 -53.03 31.82 -14.65
CA ASP A 39 -51.78 32.57 -14.82
C ASP A 39 -51.08 32.85 -13.48
N GLU A 40 -51.85 33.13 -12.43
CA GLU A 40 -51.31 33.36 -11.07
C GLU A 40 -50.71 32.06 -10.53
N VAL A 41 -51.45 30.95 -10.61
CA VAL A 41 -50.98 29.63 -10.18
C VAL A 41 -49.75 29.20 -10.98
N ALA A 42 -49.77 29.36 -12.30
CA ALA A 42 -48.63 29.06 -13.16
C ALA A 42 -47.40 29.93 -12.80
N SER A 43 -47.61 31.20 -12.47
CA SER A 43 -46.50 32.08 -12.06
C SER A 43 -45.86 31.66 -10.74
N VAL A 44 -46.67 31.23 -9.75
CA VAL A 44 -46.20 30.73 -8.46
C VAL A 44 -45.48 29.40 -8.63
N LEU A 45 -46.01 28.47 -9.43
CA LEU A 45 -45.35 27.19 -9.72
C LEU A 45 -43.97 27.39 -10.36
N ARG A 46 -43.84 28.26 -11.36
CA ARG A 46 -42.53 28.60 -11.96
C ARG A 46 -41.55 29.19 -10.95
N ASN A 47 -42.04 29.98 -10.00
CA ASN A 47 -41.18 30.54 -8.96
C ASN A 47 -40.74 29.45 -7.96
N ILE A 48 -41.62 28.50 -7.61
CA ILE A 48 -41.27 27.33 -6.80
C ILE A 48 -40.22 26.48 -7.51
N GLU A 49 -40.41 26.16 -8.79
CA GLU A 49 -39.45 25.39 -9.58
C GLU A 49 -38.06 26.05 -9.56
N ARG A 50 -38.02 27.36 -9.80
CA ARG A 50 -36.76 28.11 -9.77
C ARG A 50 -36.13 28.18 -8.37
N ASP A 51 -36.94 28.27 -7.32
CA ASP A 51 -36.44 28.23 -5.94
C ASP A 51 -35.86 26.84 -5.61
N LEU A 52 -36.48 25.76 -6.07
CA LEU A 52 -35.96 24.39 -5.92
C LEU A 52 -34.63 24.22 -6.67
N GLU A 53 -34.54 24.68 -7.92
CA GLU A 53 -33.28 24.67 -8.69
C GLU A 53 -32.15 25.41 -7.94
N ASP A 54 -32.45 26.58 -7.37
CA ASP A 54 -31.48 27.35 -6.60
C ASP A 54 -31.06 26.63 -5.30
N TYR A 55 -32.00 25.98 -4.60
CA TYR A 55 -31.67 25.17 -3.42
C TYR A 55 -30.82 23.96 -3.78
N GLU A 56 -31.11 23.26 -4.87
CA GLU A 56 -30.31 22.13 -5.35
C GLU A 56 -28.89 22.56 -5.74
N ALA A 57 -28.74 23.72 -6.38
CA ALA A 57 -27.45 24.31 -6.67
C ALA A 57 -26.67 24.66 -5.38
N GLU A 58 -27.35 25.23 -4.38
CA GLU A 58 -26.73 25.58 -3.09
C GLU A 58 -26.33 24.32 -2.28
N ILE A 59 -27.17 23.29 -2.26
CA ILE A 59 -26.85 21.99 -1.64
C ILE A 59 -25.64 21.36 -2.32
N SER A 60 -25.59 21.40 -3.65
CA SER A 60 -24.46 20.89 -4.42
C SER A 60 -23.18 21.65 -4.10
N ARG A 61 -23.24 22.98 -4.02
CA ARG A 61 -22.11 23.84 -3.64
C ARG A 61 -21.60 23.53 -2.25
N LEU A 62 -22.51 23.47 -1.26
CA LEU A 62 -22.15 23.16 0.13
C LEU A 62 -21.62 21.73 0.27
N GLY A 63 -22.15 20.78 -0.51
CA GLY A 63 -21.64 19.41 -0.59
C GLY A 63 -20.18 19.36 -1.05
N GLN A 64 -19.86 20.08 -2.14
CA GLN A 64 -18.48 20.19 -2.63
C GLN A 64 -17.53 20.86 -1.62
N GLU A 65 -17.97 21.93 -0.97
CA GLU A 65 -17.17 22.62 0.04
C GLU A 65 -16.92 21.71 1.26
N LYS A 66 -17.95 20.97 1.70
CA LYS A 66 -17.82 19.97 2.76
C LYS A 66 -16.79 18.89 2.39
N GLU A 67 -16.91 18.30 1.20
CA GLU A 67 -15.97 17.27 0.72
C GLU A 67 -14.53 17.81 0.67
N ARG A 68 -14.35 19.05 0.21
CA ARG A 68 -13.05 19.72 0.21
C ARG A 68 -12.47 19.86 1.62
N LEU A 69 -13.28 20.27 2.59
CA LEU A 69 -12.87 20.40 3.99
C LEU A 69 -12.56 19.06 4.64
N GLU A 70 -13.34 18.02 4.35
CA GLU A 70 -13.10 16.64 4.83
C GLU A 70 -11.77 16.10 4.29
N HIS A 71 -11.52 16.28 2.99
CA HIS A 71 -10.24 15.91 2.38
C HIS A 71 -9.07 16.68 2.99
N TYR A 72 -9.21 17.99 3.22
CA TYR A 72 -8.19 18.80 3.86
C TYR A 72 -7.93 18.37 5.31
N ALA A 73 -8.99 18.09 6.08
CA ALA A 73 -8.87 17.57 7.43
C ALA A 73 -8.13 16.24 7.45
N ALA A 74 -8.46 15.29 6.56
CA ALA A 74 -7.76 14.01 6.44
C ALA A 74 -6.26 14.20 6.18
N GLN A 75 -5.89 15.16 5.34
CA GLN A 75 -4.47 15.51 5.13
C GLN A 75 -3.81 16.03 6.41
N LEU A 76 -4.46 16.93 7.15
CA LEU A 76 -3.93 17.44 8.42
C LEU A 76 -3.81 16.35 9.48
N TRP A 77 -4.81 15.47 9.61
CA TRP A 77 -4.75 14.32 10.50
C TRP A 77 -3.60 13.39 10.13
N SER A 78 -3.38 13.14 8.83
CA SER A 78 -2.22 12.36 8.37
C SER A 78 -0.89 13.02 8.76
N ARG A 79 -0.82 14.36 8.78
CA ARG A 79 0.35 15.13 9.23
C ARG A 79 0.59 15.02 10.73
N ASN A 80 -0.47 14.93 11.52
CA ASN A 80 -0.40 14.74 12.96
C ASN A 80 -0.35 13.28 13.39
N SER A 81 -0.25 12.33 12.45
CA SER A 81 -0.09 10.91 12.75
C SER A 81 1.10 10.70 13.71
N PRO A 82 0.92 9.97 14.83
CA PRO A 82 1.99 9.70 15.80
C PRO A 82 3.25 9.14 15.14
N LEU A 83 3.11 8.35 14.07
CA LEU A 83 4.22 7.78 13.31
C LEU A 83 5.15 8.85 12.69
N ARG A 84 4.66 10.07 12.46
CA ARG A 84 5.48 11.21 12.00
C ARG A 84 6.25 11.88 13.13
N ASN A 85 5.83 11.70 14.38
CA ASN A 85 6.52 12.24 15.56
C ASN A 85 7.52 11.26 16.18
N VAL A 86 7.46 9.97 15.82
CA VAL A 86 8.45 8.98 16.25
C VAL A 86 9.84 9.39 15.73
N PRO A 87 10.87 9.54 16.60
CA PRO A 87 12.24 9.77 16.19
C PRO A 87 12.77 8.66 15.27
N ASN A 88 13.76 8.96 14.45
CA ASN A 88 14.30 7.96 13.52
C ASN A 88 14.91 6.78 14.26
N GLU A 89 15.53 7.00 15.41
CA GLU A 89 16.18 5.99 16.25
C GLU A 89 15.16 4.95 16.72
N ILE A 90 13.99 5.41 17.18
CA ILE A 90 12.90 4.52 17.62
C ILE A 90 12.32 3.77 16.42
N LEU A 91 12.19 4.45 15.28
CA LEU A 91 11.72 3.81 14.05
C LEU A 91 12.69 2.72 13.58
N GLN A 92 14.00 2.98 13.68
CA GLN A 92 15.06 2.03 13.34
C GLN A 92 15.07 0.83 14.30
N HIS A 93 14.88 1.06 15.61
CA HIS A 93 14.70 -0.05 16.57
C HIS A 93 13.50 -0.94 16.21
N ILE A 94 12.35 -0.34 15.90
CA ILE A 94 11.17 -1.10 15.46
C ILE A 94 11.49 -1.90 14.19
N PHE A 95 12.23 -1.32 13.24
CA PHE A 95 12.60 -2.01 12.01
C PHE A 95 13.50 -3.20 12.28
N ASP A 96 14.48 -3.05 13.18
CA ASP A 96 15.39 -4.12 13.55
C ASP A 96 14.65 -5.30 14.20
N ASP A 97 13.69 -5.00 15.08
CA ASP A 97 12.84 -5.99 15.75
C ASP A 97 11.87 -6.67 14.77
N CYS A 98 11.33 -5.93 13.81
CA CYS A 98 10.35 -6.45 12.84
C CYS A 98 11.00 -7.17 11.65
N CYS A 99 12.29 -6.91 11.37
CA CYS A 99 13.03 -7.50 10.26
C CYS A 99 13.95 -8.63 10.75
N ASP A 100 13.36 -9.66 11.34
CA ASP A 100 14.10 -10.85 11.79
C ASP A 100 14.79 -11.56 10.61
N MET A 101 14.03 -12.07 9.63
CA MET A 101 14.61 -12.84 8.54
C MET A 101 13.92 -12.57 7.21
N ASN A 102 14.70 -12.42 6.13
CA ASN A 102 14.19 -12.27 4.77
C ASN A 102 14.28 -13.62 4.05
N SER A 103 13.14 -14.27 3.87
CA SER A 103 12.98 -15.59 3.30
C SER A 103 12.82 -15.55 1.78
N PHE A 104 13.66 -16.34 1.10
CA PHE A 104 13.63 -16.64 -0.32
C PHE A 104 13.37 -18.14 -0.47
N ARG A 105 12.45 -18.50 -1.37
CA ARG A 105 12.06 -19.90 -1.59
C ARG A 105 12.17 -20.21 -3.07
N VAL A 106 13.03 -21.15 -3.41
CA VAL A 106 13.18 -21.69 -4.76
C VAL A 106 12.52 -23.07 -4.75
N VAL A 107 11.30 -23.16 -5.25
CA VAL A 107 10.47 -24.38 -5.26
C VAL A 107 9.92 -24.65 -6.66
N ASN A 108 9.53 -25.90 -6.93
CA ASN A 108 8.84 -26.24 -8.18
C ASN A 108 7.49 -25.51 -8.26
N LEU A 109 7.01 -25.26 -9.47
CA LEU A 109 5.76 -24.53 -9.69
C LEU A 109 4.55 -25.23 -9.05
N GLU A 110 4.55 -26.56 -9.07
CA GLU A 110 3.54 -27.43 -8.45
C GLU A 110 3.53 -27.35 -6.91
N ASP A 111 4.69 -27.04 -6.31
CA ASP A 111 4.87 -26.90 -4.86
C ASP A 111 4.64 -25.46 -4.37
N ARG A 112 4.41 -24.50 -5.29
CA ARG A 112 4.04 -23.12 -4.93
C ARG A 112 2.63 -23.13 -4.35
N LEU A 113 2.53 -23.31 -3.03
CA LEU A 113 1.30 -23.07 -2.31
C LEU A 113 0.82 -21.63 -2.58
N PRO A 114 -0.49 -21.41 -2.77
CA PRO A 114 -1.02 -20.05 -2.82
C PRO A 114 -0.74 -19.38 -1.48
N MET A 115 0.34 -18.57 -1.44
CA MET A 115 0.69 -17.81 -0.24
C MET A 115 -0.47 -16.89 0.07
N HIS A 116 -1.10 -17.07 1.23
CA HIS A 116 -2.00 -16.05 1.75
C HIS A 116 -1.27 -14.72 1.81
N THR A 117 -1.95 -13.61 1.50
CA THR A 117 -1.35 -12.27 1.39
C THR A 117 -0.53 -11.90 2.63
N SER A 118 -0.93 -12.36 3.82
CA SER A 118 -0.20 -12.19 5.08
C SER A 118 1.17 -12.90 5.11
N GLN A 119 1.26 -14.14 4.62
CA GLN A 119 2.53 -14.88 4.52
C GLN A 119 3.47 -14.26 3.48
N ALA A 120 2.92 -13.82 2.34
CA ALA A 120 3.71 -13.17 1.28
C ALA A 120 4.38 -11.88 1.81
N LEU A 121 3.62 -11.06 2.55
CA LEU A 121 4.10 -9.86 3.21
C LEU A 121 5.14 -10.18 4.30
N SER A 122 4.96 -11.25 5.07
CA SER A 122 5.92 -11.64 6.13
C SER A 122 7.25 -12.17 5.59
N SER A 123 7.31 -12.61 4.33
CA SER A 123 8.50 -13.30 3.81
C SER A 123 9.71 -12.38 3.66
N LYS A 124 9.52 -11.07 3.44
CA LYS A 124 10.59 -10.10 3.20
C LYS A 124 10.29 -8.80 3.95
N PRO A 125 10.36 -8.81 5.29
CA PRO A 125 9.93 -7.69 6.12
C PRO A 125 10.65 -6.39 5.78
N ALA A 126 11.95 -6.44 5.44
CA ALA A 126 12.70 -5.24 5.06
C ALA A 126 12.14 -4.58 3.78
N MET A 127 11.70 -5.37 2.79
CA MET A 127 11.03 -4.83 1.60
C MET A 127 9.70 -4.19 1.97
N VAL A 128 8.88 -4.86 2.78
CA VAL A 128 7.56 -4.34 3.20
C VAL A 128 7.70 -3.04 3.97
N ILE A 129 8.59 -2.98 4.95
CA ILE A 129 8.84 -1.76 5.72
C ILE A 129 9.35 -0.63 4.80
N SER A 130 10.22 -0.94 3.84
CA SER A 130 10.73 0.06 2.88
C SER A 130 9.68 0.56 1.87
N SER A 131 8.50 -0.07 1.78
CA SER A 131 7.43 0.32 0.86
C SER A 131 6.37 1.25 1.48
N VAL A 132 6.34 1.39 2.81
CA VAL A 132 5.29 2.13 3.54
C VAL A 132 5.23 3.62 3.20
N CYS A 133 6.34 4.35 3.37
CA CYS A 133 6.42 5.77 2.99
C CYS A 133 7.87 6.19 2.73
N SER A 134 8.08 7.40 2.20
CA SER A 134 9.41 7.91 1.89
C SER A 134 10.34 8.01 3.11
N ARG A 135 9.80 8.33 4.30
CA ARG A 135 10.59 8.38 5.55
C ARG A 135 11.05 6.98 5.99
N TRP A 136 10.15 6.00 5.91
CA TRP A 136 10.45 4.62 6.26
C TRP A 136 11.47 4.02 5.30
N ARG A 137 11.29 4.25 3.99
CA ARG A 137 12.26 3.87 2.96
C ARG A 137 13.65 4.42 3.25
N ARG A 138 13.76 5.72 3.57
CA ARG A 138 15.06 6.34 3.87
C ARG A 138 15.74 5.69 5.08
N ASN A 139 14.99 5.46 6.16
CA ASN A 139 15.52 4.80 7.36
C ASN A 139 15.91 3.34 7.11
N ALA A 140 15.07 2.59 6.40
CA ALA A 140 15.35 1.20 6.05
C ALA A 140 16.61 1.07 5.17
N LEU A 141 16.78 1.96 4.19
CA LEU A 141 17.98 1.97 3.33
C LEU A 141 19.25 2.43 4.06
N SER A 142 19.13 3.18 5.16
CA SER A 142 20.29 3.53 6.01
C SER A 142 20.64 2.44 7.03
N MET A 143 19.90 1.34 7.07
CA MET A 143 20.13 0.21 7.98
C MET A 143 20.56 -1.03 7.20
N PRO A 144 21.86 -1.22 6.90
CA PRO A 144 22.32 -2.44 6.23
C PRO A 144 21.91 -3.74 6.93
N VAL A 145 21.84 -3.74 8.27
CA VAL A 145 21.54 -4.89 9.13
C VAL A 145 20.22 -5.59 8.76
N ILE A 146 19.15 -4.85 8.47
CA ILE A 146 17.84 -5.45 8.17
C ILE A 146 17.80 -6.14 6.79
N TRP A 147 18.79 -5.89 5.93
CA TRP A 147 18.96 -6.54 4.63
C TRP A 147 19.95 -7.71 4.68
N SER A 148 20.69 -7.86 5.80
CA SER A 148 21.76 -8.85 5.98
C SER A 148 21.28 -10.22 6.45
N ARG A 149 20.05 -10.31 6.97
CA ARG A 149 19.46 -11.53 7.52
C ARG A 149 18.67 -12.22 6.41
N ILE A 150 19.24 -13.28 5.85
CA ILE A 150 18.73 -13.96 4.65
C ILE A 150 18.51 -15.45 4.95
N SER A 151 17.31 -15.92 4.64
CA SER A 151 16.98 -17.35 4.62
C SER A 151 16.69 -17.77 3.18
N LEU A 152 17.35 -18.83 2.73
CA LEU A 152 17.14 -19.41 1.42
C LEU A 152 16.75 -20.88 1.58
N TYR A 153 15.53 -21.19 1.13
CA TYR A 153 15.03 -22.56 1.02
C TYR A 153 15.09 -23.00 -0.45
N TRP A 154 15.75 -24.11 -0.72
CA TRP A 154 15.97 -24.67 -2.05
C TRP A 154 15.38 -26.07 -2.15
N ASN A 155 14.27 -26.20 -2.88
CA ASN A 155 13.60 -27.47 -3.17
C ASN A 155 13.04 -27.45 -4.60
N ARG A 156 13.93 -27.30 -5.57
CA ARG A 156 13.61 -27.32 -7.00
C ARG A 156 14.49 -28.35 -7.70
N TYR A 157 13.88 -29.20 -8.53
CA TYR A 157 14.55 -30.30 -9.23
C TYR A 157 14.74 -30.07 -10.74
N ASP A 158 14.12 -29.03 -11.29
CA ASP A 158 14.16 -28.74 -12.72
C ASP A 158 15.21 -27.67 -13.09
N ASN A 159 15.73 -27.76 -14.33
CA ASN A 159 16.75 -26.85 -14.87
C ASN A 159 16.12 -25.60 -15.52
N TRP A 160 14.94 -25.15 -15.09
CA TRP A 160 14.19 -24.10 -15.80
C TRP A 160 14.67 -22.68 -15.43
N GLU A 161 15.70 -22.22 -16.15
CA GLU A 161 16.46 -20.98 -15.89
C GLU A 161 15.63 -19.68 -15.92
N ASN A 162 14.47 -19.64 -16.58
CA ASN A 162 13.76 -18.37 -16.83
C ASN A 162 12.98 -17.84 -15.61
N GLU A 163 12.52 -18.70 -14.69
CA GLU A 163 11.78 -18.28 -13.50
C GLU A 163 12.70 -17.84 -12.35
N ASP A 164 13.97 -18.24 -12.37
CA ASP A 164 14.92 -17.95 -11.31
C ASP A 164 15.27 -16.45 -11.24
N MET A 165 15.04 -15.72 -12.33
CA MET A 165 15.15 -14.26 -12.37
C MET A 165 14.20 -13.57 -11.36
N GLU A 166 13.01 -14.12 -11.10
CA GLU A 166 12.05 -13.55 -10.15
C GLU A 166 12.61 -13.46 -8.72
N ILE A 167 13.51 -14.39 -8.36
CA ILE A 167 14.11 -14.48 -7.03
C ILE A 167 15.50 -13.86 -7.01
N PHE A 168 16.25 -14.00 -8.11
CA PHE A 168 17.60 -13.46 -8.25
C PHE A 168 17.63 -11.94 -8.07
N PHE A 169 16.75 -11.18 -8.74
CA PHE A 169 16.75 -9.72 -8.63
C PHE A 169 16.43 -9.22 -7.21
N PRO A 170 15.41 -9.74 -6.52
CA PRO A 170 15.22 -9.45 -5.10
C PRO A 170 16.45 -9.80 -4.26
N LEU A 171 17.00 -11.02 -4.36
CA LEU A 171 18.15 -11.41 -3.54
C LEU A 171 19.36 -10.49 -3.77
N SER A 172 19.67 -10.18 -5.03
CA SER A 172 20.76 -9.28 -5.39
C SER A 172 20.55 -7.87 -4.81
N ASN A 173 19.31 -7.36 -4.82
CA ASN A 173 18.99 -6.09 -4.16
C ASN A 173 19.23 -6.14 -2.65
N PHE A 174 18.94 -7.26 -1.98
CA PHE A 174 19.23 -7.41 -0.55
C PHE A 174 20.73 -7.42 -0.27
N LEU A 175 21.50 -8.18 -1.03
CA LEU A 175 22.96 -8.24 -0.91
C LEU A 175 23.62 -6.89 -1.20
N SER A 176 23.08 -6.12 -2.15
CA SER A 176 23.53 -4.75 -2.41
C SER A 176 23.22 -3.81 -1.24
N ARG A 177 22.01 -3.88 -0.68
CA ARG A 177 21.57 -3.01 0.43
C ARG A 177 22.22 -3.36 1.77
N SER A 178 22.67 -4.60 1.96
CA SER A 178 23.46 -5.00 3.13
C SER A 178 24.90 -4.44 3.11
N GLN A 179 25.34 -3.84 2.00
CA GLN A 179 26.63 -3.15 1.85
C GLN A 179 27.84 -4.00 2.24
N GLN A 180 28.52 -3.69 3.36
CA GLN A 180 29.62 -4.48 3.94
C GLN A 180 29.24 -5.05 5.31
N HIS A 181 27.98 -4.93 5.71
CA HIS A 181 27.51 -5.43 6.99
C HIS A 181 27.60 -6.97 6.99
N PRO A 182 27.96 -7.60 8.12
CA PRO A 182 28.02 -9.05 8.19
C PRO A 182 26.66 -9.69 7.89
N LEU A 183 26.68 -10.87 7.28
CA LEU A 183 25.49 -11.60 6.86
C LEU A 183 25.17 -12.74 7.85
N THR A 184 23.89 -12.88 8.17
CA THR A 184 23.33 -14.05 8.85
C THR A 184 22.55 -14.85 7.82
N ILE A 185 23.02 -16.06 7.52
CA ILE A 185 22.49 -16.91 6.46
C ILE A 185 21.87 -18.18 7.05
N ILE A 186 20.62 -18.45 6.70
CA ILE A 186 20.00 -19.76 6.87
C ILE A 186 19.85 -20.38 5.48
N LEU A 187 20.50 -21.51 5.24
CA LEU A 187 20.49 -22.21 3.96
C LEU A 187 19.94 -23.62 4.14
N GLU A 188 18.78 -23.88 3.55
CA GLU A 188 18.10 -25.17 3.56
C GLU A 188 18.03 -25.70 2.13
N VAL A 189 18.62 -26.87 1.88
CA VAL A 189 18.74 -27.45 0.53
C VAL A 189 18.23 -28.90 0.54
N ASP A 190 17.04 -29.11 -0.03
CA ASP A 190 16.38 -30.41 -0.12
C ASP A 190 16.50 -31.07 -1.50
N ALA A 191 16.76 -30.27 -2.54
CA ALA A 191 16.91 -30.70 -3.93
C ALA A 191 18.33 -30.48 -4.47
N ASP A 192 18.63 -31.06 -5.63
CA ASP A 192 19.92 -30.88 -6.32
C ASP A 192 20.02 -29.42 -6.84
N PRO A 193 20.95 -28.59 -6.33
CA PRO A 193 21.07 -27.19 -6.71
C PRO A 193 22.00 -26.96 -7.91
N PHE A 194 22.35 -28.01 -8.65
CA PHE A 194 23.25 -27.93 -9.80
C PHE A 194 22.48 -27.81 -11.11
N ILE A 195 22.95 -26.91 -11.99
CA ILE A 195 22.48 -26.80 -13.37
C ILE A 195 23.25 -27.76 -14.30
N TYR A 196 22.96 -27.69 -15.61
CA TYR A 196 23.66 -28.47 -16.63
C TYR A 196 25.19 -28.34 -16.47
N GLN A 197 25.92 -29.44 -16.65
CA GLN A 197 27.37 -29.57 -16.39
C GLN A 197 27.80 -29.50 -14.91
N ARG A 198 26.91 -29.78 -13.95
CA ARG A 198 27.23 -29.82 -12.51
C ARG A 198 27.75 -28.48 -11.96
N ARG A 199 27.37 -27.37 -12.60
CA ARG A 199 27.66 -26.02 -12.09
C ARG A 199 26.66 -25.64 -11.02
N LEU A 200 27.11 -24.93 -10.00
CA LEU A 200 26.21 -24.45 -8.95
C LEU A 200 25.25 -23.41 -9.54
N HIS A 201 23.99 -23.42 -9.11
CA HIS A 201 23.00 -22.48 -9.64
C HIS A 201 23.43 -21.01 -9.39
N PRO A 202 23.27 -20.09 -10.37
CA PRO A 202 23.75 -18.70 -10.28
C PRO A 202 23.27 -17.92 -9.04
N LEU A 203 22.07 -18.22 -8.54
CA LEU A 203 21.54 -17.64 -7.30
C LEU A 203 22.40 -18.02 -6.09
N LEU A 204 22.80 -19.29 -5.98
CA LEU A 204 23.70 -19.75 -4.94
C LEU A 204 25.11 -19.22 -5.18
N GLU A 205 25.64 -19.25 -6.41
CA GLU A 205 26.94 -18.64 -6.71
C GLU A 205 27.01 -17.18 -6.28
N HIS A 206 25.94 -16.41 -6.51
CA HIS A 206 25.84 -15.02 -6.08
C HIS A 206 25.86 -14.88 -4.54
N LEU A 207 25.18 -15.77 -3.83
CA LEU A 207 25.16 -15.81 -2.37
C LEU A 207 26.52 -16.21 -1.80
N PHE A 208 27.12 -17.30 -2.31
CA PHE A 208 28.45 -17.80 -1.93
C PHE A 208 29.57 -16.82 -2.29
N GLY A 209 29.39 -16.00 -3.33
CA GLY A 209 30.28 -14.87 -3.63
C GLY A 209 30.39 -13.84 -2.49
N GLN A 210 29.46 -13.85 -1.52
CA GLN A 210 29.51 -13.01 -0.34
C GLN A 210 30.08 -13.72 0.91
N ILE A 211 30.62 -14.93 0.78
CA ILE A 211 31.02 -15.78 1.93
C ILE A 211 31.99 -15.10 2.90
N GLY A 212 32.87 -14.23 2.40
CA GLY A 212 33.82 -13.48 3.25
C GLY A 212 33.16 -12.52 4.25
N ARG A 213 31.86 -12.26 4.10
CA ARG A 213 31.05 -11.42 5.00
C ARG A 213 30.08 -12.23 5.86
N TRP A 214 30.02 -13.55 5.72
CA TRP A 214 29.10 -14.37 6.51
C TRP A 214 29.61 -14.46 7.95
N GLN A 215 28.81 -13.97 8.89
CA GLN A 215 29.11 -14.03 10.33
C GLN A 215 28.44 -15.24 10.97
N GLU A 216 27.22 -15.55 10.53
CA GLU A 216 26.43 -16.65 11.04
C GLU A 216 25.90 -17.48 9.87
N LEU A 217 26.01 -18.79 9.98
CA LEU A 217 25.51 -19.74 9.01
C LEU A 217 24.81 -20.89 9.73
N SER A 218 23.55 -21.12 9.37
CA SER A 218 22.83 -22.36 9.64
C SER A 218 22.62 -23.07 8.32
N PHE A 219 23.19 -24.27 8.16
CA PHE A 219 23.07 -25.06 6.95
C PHE A 219 22.38 -26.40 7.23
N THR A 220 21.36 -26.70 6.44
CA THR A 220 20.63 -27.97 6.50
C THR A 220 20.54 -28.55 5.09
N CYS A 221 21.09 -29.75 4.91
CA CYS A 221 20.96 -30.51 3.67
C CYS A 221 21.09 -32.00 3.98
N SER A 222 20.21 -32.81 3.39
CA SER A 222 20.25 -34.28 3.55
C SER A 222 21.18 -34.98 2.54
N ARG A 223 21.58 -34.29 1.47
CA ARG A 223 22.27 -34.89 0.31
C ARG A 223 23.74 -34.48 0.15
N PHE A 224 24.09 -33.28 0.61
CA PHE A 224 25.40 -32.68 0.40
C PHE A 224 25.92 -32.06 1.69
N THR A 225 27.23 -32.05 1.88
CA THR A 225 27.83 -31.25 2.95
C THR A 225 27.99 -29.79 2.49
N PHE A 226 28.13 -28.87 3.44
CA PHE A 226 28.38 -27.47 3.12
C PHE A 226 29.70 -27.30 2.35
N GLU A 227 30.75 -28.03 2.72
CA GLU A 227 32.07 -27.98 2.09
C GLU A 227 32.03 -28.44 0.63
N TYR A 228 31.17 -29.42 0.33
CA TYR A 228 30.97 -29.88 -1.04
C TYR A 228 30.38 -28.77 -1.92
N LEU A 229 29.32 -28.10 -1.45
CA LEU A 229 28.71 -26.97 -2.17
C LEU A 229 29.68 -25.80 -2.31
N LEU A 230 30.44 -25.50 -1.26
CA LEU A 230 31.46 -24.46 -1.27
C LEU A 230 32.56 -24.76 -2.29
N GLY A 231 33.06 -26.00 -2.33
CA GLY A 231 34.05 -26.44 -3.30
C GLY A 231 33.56 -26.28 -4.75
N CYS A 232 32.30 -26.57 -5.02
CA CYS A 232 31.68 -26.36 -6.32
C CYS A 232 31.61 -24.87 -6.71
N SER A 233 31.33 -23.97 -5.78
CA SER A 233 31.30 -22.52 -6.04
C SER A 233 32.67 -21.93 -6.35
N VAL A 234 33.75 -22.43 -5.73
CA VAL A 234 35.11 -21.92 -5.95
C VAL A 234 35.67 -22.42 -7.30
N MET A 235 35.29 -23.63 -7.72
CA MET A 235 35.69 -24.19 -9.01
C MET A 235 35.07 -23.46 -10.21
N THR A 236 33.92 -22.79 -10.08
CA THR A 236 33.35 -21.96 -11.16
C THR A 236 34.00 -20.59 -11.34
N GLN A 237 34.94 -20.19 -10.46
CA GLN A 237 35.65 -18.91 -10.52
C GLN A 237 37.07 -19.00 -11.11
N ILE A 238 37.55 -20.20 -11.50
CA ILE A 238 38.84 -20.46 -12.16
C ILE A 238 38.59 -20.82 -13.63
#